data_AF-A0A1E3L2V8-F1
#
_entry.id   AF-A0A1E3L2V8-F1
#
_cell.length_a   1.000
_cell.length_b   1.000
_cell.length_c   1.000
_cell.angle_alpha   90.00
_cell.angle_beta   90.00
_cell.angle_gamma   90.00
#
_symmetry.space_group_name_H-M   'P 1'
#
loop_
_entity.id
_entity.type
_entity.pdbx_description
1 polymer ?
#
loop_
_entity_poly.entity_id
_entity_poly.type
_entity_poly.pdbx_seq_one_letter_code
_entity_poly.pdbx_strand_id
1 'polypeptide(L)'
;MNIKKNATKWLMITIILCALSLETVSAAKFHSNQQVTENGEPLMVNTVNIEQLDFPVAQSNLFNIMEDAKLIASEPALHITIRGKEKSDGTYENMSIHTPTFNCMLDGVQVVNPEYPPQVYSTDLDGDGQPEVVVILTNGYGTGIYKTEVKVYRQDGTSIAVEDGQHAWNKYFQAKVNAGQIELQWNQNQMTLPTSILQDPVASVESGVEVGAVRQYKIENGHLVVAASVQVGMMNVLGELTTTYEYQQGILQAKSSNIVWDEPYRSAIQKN
;
A
#
# COMPACT_ATOMS: atom_id res chain seq x y z
N MET A 1 3.56 -48.10 2.18
CA MET A 1 4.80 -47.33 2.44
C MET A 1 5.65 -47.32 1.18
N ASN A 2 5.59 -46.25 0.38
CA ASN A 2 6.15 -46.21 -0.98
C ASN A 2 7.26 -45.16 -1.06
N ILE A 3 8.46 -45.53 -0.60
CA ILE A 3 9.62 -44.64 -0.43
C ILE A 3 10.18 -44.16 -1.79
N LYS A 4 9.85 -44.83 -2.89
CA LYS A 4 10.34 -44.46 -4.23
C LYS A 4 9.69 -43.22 -4.86
N LYS A 5 8.49 -42.81 -4.41
CA LYS A 5 7.81 -41.61 -4.97
C LYS A 5 8.29 -40.27 -4.39
N ASN A 6 8.97 -40.28 -3.25
CA ASN A 6 9.49 -39.05 -2.63
C ASN A 6 10.93 -38.72 -3.05
N ALA A 7 11.73 -39.70 -3.49
CA ALA A 7 13.11 -39.45 -3.93
C ALA A 7 13.19 -38.55 -5.18
N THR A 8 12.25 -38.69 -6.12
CA THR A 8 12.18 -37.84 -7.32
C THR A 8 11.68 -36.42 -7.04
N LYS A 9 10.85 -36.22 -6.01
CA LYS A 9 10.42 -34.87 -5.58
C LYS A 9 11.56 -34.12 -4.88
N TRP A 10 12.38 -34.80 -4.09
CA TRP A 10 13.54 -34.19 -3.43
C TRP A 10 14.67 -33.89 -4.42
N LEU A 11 14.92 -34.73 -5.43
CA LEU A 11 15.92 -34.46 -6.46
C LEU A 11 15.57 -33.26 -7.35
N MET A 12 14.27 -33.03 -7.62
CA MET A 12 13.80 -31.87 -8.41
C MET A 12 13.92 -30.54 -7.67
N ILE A 13 13.70 -30.52 -6.34
CA ILE A 13 13.85 -29.30 -5.53
C ILE A 13 15.32 -28.89 -5.40
N THR A 14 16.26 -29.85 -5.36
CA THR A 14 17.70 -29.54 -5.32
C THR A 14 18.24 -29.01 -6.65
N ILE A 15 17.70 -29.45 -7.80
CA ILE A 15 18.12 -28.92 -9.12
C ILE A 15 17.60 -27.49 -9.34
N ILE A 16 16.41 -27.16 -8.85
CA ILE A 16 15.86 -25.79 -8.92
C ILE A 16 16.65 -24.83 -8.01
N LEU A 17 17.15 -25.29 -6.85
CA LEU A 17 18.03 -24.49 -5.99
C LEU A 17 19.44 -24.28 -6.58
N CYS A 18 19.94 -25.17 -7.42
CA CYS A 18 21.23 -24.99 -8.12
C CYS A 18 21.13 -24.13 -9.39
N ALA A 19 19.94 -23.96 -9.98
CA ALA A 19 19.74 -23.10 -11.14
C ALA A 19 19.55 -21.62 -10.78
N LEU A 20 19.29 -21.29 -9.50
CA LEU A 20 19.17 -19.90 -9.01
C LEU A 20 20.49 -19.33 -8.46
N SER A 21 21.60 -20.09 -8.48
CA SER A 21 22.93 -19.63 -8.05
C SER A 21 23.93 -19.41 -9.19
N LEU A 22 23.47 -19.38 -10.45
CA LEU A 22 24.31 -19.20 -11.64
C LEU A 22 23.83 -18.08 -12.57
N GLU A 23 23.32 -16.98 -12.02
CA GLU A 23 23.23 -15.69 -12.72
C GLU A 23 23.76 -14.54 -11.84
N THR A 24 24.97 -14.72 -11.30
CA THR A 24 25.88 -13.60 -11.04
C THR A 24 27.25 -14.04 -11.51
N VAL A 25 27.71 -13.48 -12.63
CA VAL A 25 29.11 -13.14 -12.99
C VAL A 25 29.13 -12.92 -14.49
N SER A 26 28.99 -11.66 -14.93
CA SER A 26 29.53 -11.05 -16.17
C SER A 26 28.80 -9.70 -16.33
N ALA A 27 29.38 -8.52 -16.42
CA ALA A 27 30.77 -8.08 -16.47
C ALA A 27 30.81 -6.60 -16.06
N ALA A 28 31.75 -6.24 -15.20
CA ALA A 28 32.35 -4.91 -15.19
C ALA A 28 33.77 -5.04 -14.64
N LYS A 29 34.68 -5.48 -15.51
CA LYS A 29 36.12 -5.24 -15.34
C LYS A 29 36.32 -3.73 -15.33
N PHE A 30 36.40 -3.10 -14.16
CA PHE A 30 37.05 -1.79 -14.07
C PHE A 30 38.54 -2.00 -14.30
N HIS A 31 38.95 -1.82 -15.55
CA HIS A 31 40.34 -1.50 -15.85
C HIS A 31 40.64 -0.17 -15.15
N SER A 32 41.62 -0.19 -14.27
CA SER A 32 42.35 1.01 -13.86
C SER A 32 42.86 1.70 -15.12
N ASN A 33 42.18 2.75 -15.54
CA ASN A 33 42.62 3.59 -16.64
C ASN A 33 43.55 4.64 -16.03
N GLN A 34 44.82 4.27 -15.82
CA GLN A 34 45.86 5.28 -15.64
C GLN A 34 46.06 5.96 -16.98
N GLN A 35 45.45 7.14 -17.14
CA GLN A 35 45.82 8.05 -18.22
C GLN A 35 47.20 8.62 -17.90
N VAL A 36 48.20 8.15 -18.66
CA VAL A 36 49.54 8.75 -18.74
C VAL A 36 49.50 9.76 -19.88
N THR A 37 50.01 10.98 -19.66
CA THR A 37 50.24 11.95 -20.74
C THR A 37 51.46 11.54 -21.56
N GLU A 38 51.57 12.00 -22.82
CA GLU A 38 52.64 11.63 -23.77
C GLU A 38 54.10 11.87 -23.28
N ASN A 39 54.32 12.47 -22.11
CA ASN A 39 55.65 12.73 -21.54
C ASN A 39 55.96 11.99 -20.22
N GLY A 40 55.13 11.04 -19.78
CA GLY A 40 55.53 10.08 -18.74
C GLY A 40 55.68 10.60 -17.31
N GLU A 41 55.08 11.74 -16.94
CA GLU A 41 55.02 12.19 -15.54
C GLU A 41 53.68 11.86 -14.86
N PRO A 42 53.69 11.53 -13.54
CA PRO A 42 52.47 11.20 -12.81
C PRO A 42 51.59 12.44 -12.56
N LEU A 43 50.30 12.34 -12.88
CA LEU A 43 49.30 13.35 -12.53
C LEU A 43 49.07 13.35 -11.01
N MET A 44 49.44 14.42 -10.35
CA MET A 44 49.09 14.68 -8.95
C MET A 44 47.57 14.89 -8.85
N VAL A 45 46.89 13.96 -8.17
CA VAL A 45 45.46 14.11 -7.82
C VAL A 45 45.35 15.22 -6.80
N ASN A 46 44.90 16.40 -7.22
CA ASN A 46 44.52 17.46 -6.29
C ASN A 46 43.30 17.00 -5.50
N THR A 47 43.45 16.96 -4.17
CA THR A 47 42.36 16.80 -3.22
C THR A 47 41.26 17.81 -3.54
N VAL A 48 40.09 17.34 -3.96
CA VAL A 48 38.92 18.19 -4.14
C VAL A 48 38.46 18.61 -2.74
N ASN A 49 38.62 19.90 -2.45
CA ASN A 49 38.02 20.54 -1.29
C ASN A 49 36.49 20.48 -1.48
N ILE A 50 35.78 19.72 -0.64
CA ILE A 50 34.31 19.65 -0.66
C ILE A 50 33.77 20.89 0.06
N GLU A 51 34.02 22.06 -0.53
CA GLU A 51 33.29 23.28 -0.24
C GLU A 51 32.76 23.77 -1.60
N GLN A 52 31.43 23.91 -1.70
CA GLN A 52 30.64 24.26 -2.90
C GLN A 52 30.36 23.12 -3.88
N LEU A 53 29.41 22.26 -3.51
CA LEU A 53 28.42 21.76 -4.45
C LEU A 53 27.07 22.33 -4.01
N ASP A 54 26.53 23.28 -4.77
CA ASP A 54 25.16 23.77 -4.59
C ASP A 54 24.19 22.62 -4.92
N PHE A 55 23.77 21.91 -3.90
CA PHE A 55 22.67 20.95 -3.99
C PHE A 55 21.35 21.71 -4.09
N PRO A 56 20.43 21.31 -4.99
CA PRO A 56 19.13 21.96 -5.08
C PRO A 56 18.38 21.85 -3.73
N VAL A 57 17.71 22.95 -3.38
CA VAL A 57 17.03 23.35 -2.11
C VAL A 57 16.08 22.31 -1.46
N ALA A 58 15.92 21.12 -2.02
CA ALA A 58 15.07 20.05 -1.48
C ALA A 58 15.70 19.31 -0.28
N GLN A 59 17.03 19.08 -0.27
CA GLN A 59 17.68 18.33 0.80
C GLN A 59 17.76 19.11 2.12
N SER A 60 18.01 20.43 2.07
CA SER A 60 18.13 21.26 3.28
C SER A 60 16.83 21.37 4.07
N ASN A 61 15.67 21.29 3.39
CA ASN A 61 14.37 21.31 4.06
C ASN A 61 14.05 19.97 4.75
N LEU A 62 14.44 18.83 4.15
CA LEU A 62 14.31 17.52 4.80
C LEU A 62 15.13 17.46 6.10
N PHE A 63 16.37 17.94 6.09
CA PHE A 63 17.24 17.92 7.27
C PHE A 63 16.62 18.67 8.48
N ASN A 64 15.98 19.83 8.29
CA ASN A 64 15.30 20.54 9.38
C ASN A 64 13.96 19.90 9.78
N ILE A 65 13.27 19.24 8.86
CA ILE A 65 12.01 18.53 9.16
C ILE A 65 12.27 17.26 9.98
N MET A 66 13.48 16.69 9.92
CA MET A 66 13.83 15.43 10.59
C MET A 66 14.47 15.57 11.98
N GLU A 67 14.73 16.79 12.46
CA GLU A 67 15.12 17.02 13.85
C GLU A 67 14.04 16.41 14.77
N ASP A 68 14.43 15.51 15.67
CA ASP A 68 13.54 14.72 16.57
C ASP A 68 12.60 13.68 15.91
N ALA A 69 12.77 13.37 14.61
CA ALA A 69 11.97 12.33 13.97
C ALA A 69 12.30 10.92 14.51
N LYS A 70 11.26 10.21 14.97
CA LYS A 70 11.35 8.83 15.47
C LYS A 70 11.29 7.82 14.32
N LEU A 71 11.93 6.67 14.50
CA LEU A 71 11.73 5.51 13.62
C LEU A 71 10.34 4.93 13.88
N ILE A 72 9.50 4.86 12.85
CA ILE A 72 8.10 4.39 12.94
C ILE A 72 8.00 2.98 12.36
N ALA A 73 8.69 2.70 11.26
CA ALA A 73 8.75 1.37 10.64
C ALA A 73 10.10 1.13 9.98
N SER A 74 10.47 -0.14 9.86
CA SER A 74 11.64 -0.61 9.14
C SER A 74 11.28 -1.91 8.45
N GLU A 75 11.59 -2.01 7.16
CA GLU A 75 11.50 -3.25 6.38
C GLU A 75 12.91 -3.63 5.92
N PRO A 76 13.64 -4.45 6.72
CA PRO A 76 15.04 -4.76 6.47
C PRO A 76 15.30 -5.47 5.14
N ALA A 77 14.36 -6.30 4.67
CA ALA A 77 14.54 -7.04 3.41
C ALA A 77 14.53 -6.11 2.19
N LEU A 78 13.88 -4.94 2.31
CA LEU A 78 13.83 -3.92 1.27
C LEU A 78 14.79 -2.75 1.55
N HIS A 79 15.49 -2.75 2.69
CA HIS A 79 16.29 -1.64 3.18
C HIS A 79 15.51 -0.31 3.26
N ILE A 80 14.23 -0.40 3.64
CA ILE A 80 13.34 0.76 3.76
C ILE A 80 13.15 1.12 5.22
N THR A 81 13.22 2.42 5.54
CA THR A 81 12.83 2.94 6.85
C THR A 81 11.86 4.11 6.70
N ILE A 82 10.93 4.21 7.64
CA ILE A 82 9.98 5.32 7.74
C ILE A 82 10.21 6.02 9.07
N ARG A 83 10.37 7.33 9.01
CA ARG A 83 10.56 8.19 10.18
C ARG A 83 9.54 9.32 10.19
N GLY A 84 9.16 9.81 11.35
CA GLY A 84 8.23 10.93 11.46
C GLY A 84 8.18 11.55 12.85
N LYS A 85 7.46 12.66 12.96
CA LYS A 85 7.35 13.46 14.18
C LYS A 85 6.08 13.11 14.92
N GLU A 86 6.23 12.66 16.16
CA GLU A 86 5.11 12.37 17.04
C GLU A 86 4.41 13.67 17.45
N LYS A 87 3.09 13.64 17.43
CA LYS A 87 2.20 14.74 17.78
C LYS A 87 1.48 14.40 19.09
N SER A 88 1.04 15.44 19.80
CA SER A 88 0.33 15.28 21.07
C SER A 88 -1.04 14.59 20.96
N ASP A 89 -1.58 14.49 19.75
CA ASP A 89 -2.86 13.82 19.48
C ASP A 89 -2.72 12.30 19.24
N GLY A 90 -1.51 11.74 19.41
CA GLY A 90 -1.25 10.32 19.20
C GLY A 90 -1.07 9.95 17.74
N THR A 91 -0.63 10.88 16.90
CA THR A 91 -0.29 10.63 15.50
C THR A 91 1.17 10.96 15.18
N TYR A 92 1.69 10.40 14.09
CA TYR A 92 2.91 10.80 13.43
C TYR A 92 2.55 11.62 12.19
N GLU A 93 3.18 12.79 12.06
CA GLU A 93 3.12 13.67 10.90
C GLU A 93 4.54 13.97 10.38
N ASN A 94 4.63 14.70 9.26
CA ASN A 94 5.91 15.05 8.64
C ASN A 94 6.80 13.83 8.42
N MET A 95 6.18 12.76 7.92
CA MET A 95 6.87 11.50 7.73
C MET A 95 7.78 11.56 6.51
N SER A 96 8.78 10.69 6.51
CA SER A 96 9.75 10.52 5.43
C SER A 96 10.01 9.04 5.24
N ILE A 97 10.20 8.66 3.98
CA ILE A 97 10.63 7.34 3.59
C ILE A 97 12.08 7.41 3.10
N HIS A 98 12.89 6.47 3.57
CA HIS A 98 14.27 6.31 3.17
C HIS A 98 14.48 4.95 2.57
N THR A 99 15.04 4.93 1.36
CA THR A 99 15.37 3.73 0.61
C THR A 99 16.82 3.83 0.10
N PRO A 100 17.39 2.78 -0.48
CA PRO A 100 18.72 2.87 -1.10
C PRO A 100 18.80 3.84 -2.29
N THR A 101 17.70 4.06 -3.00
CA THR A 101 17.67 4.81 -4.27
C THR A 101 17.06 6.19 -4.16
N PHE A 102 16.13 6.41 -3.23
CA PHE A 102 15.48 7.69 -3.00
C PHE A 102 15.16 7.96 -1.53
N ASN A 103 14.99 9.24 -1.20
CA ASN A 103 14.44 9.70 0.06
C ASN A 103 13.42 10.79 -0.24
N CYS A 104 12.21 10.68 0.29
CA CYS A 104 11.18 11.69 0.06
C CYS A 104 10.25 11.84 1.27
N MET A 105 9.44 12.90 1.24
CA MET A 105 8.35 13.06 2.19
C MET A 105 7.29 11.99 1.93
N LEU A 106 6.72 11.48 3.02
CA LEU A 106 5.61 10.56 3.03
C LEU A 106 4.40 11.33 3.57
N ASP A 107 3.58 11.83 2.64
CA ASP A 107 2.35 12.53 3.00
C ASP A 107 1.36 11.58 3.69
N GLY A 108 0.57 12.11 4.61
CA GLY A 108 -0.43 11.36 5.35
C GLY A 108 -0.19 11.39 6.85
N VAL A 109 -0.95 10.57 7.56
CA VAL A 109 -0.95 10.47 9.02
C VAL A 109 -0.84 9.01 9.41
N GLN A 110 -0.08 8.74 10.46
CA GLN A 110 0.05 7.40 11.04
C GLN A 110 -0.26 7.45 12.52
N VAL A 111 -1.06 6.52 13.04
CA VAL A 111 -1.32 6.45 14.48
C VAL A 111 -0.07 6.00 15.26
N VAL A 112 0.10 6.54 16.47
CA VAL A 112 1.14 6.14 17.42
C VAL A 112 0.66 4.90 18.17
N ASN A 113 0.66 3.77 17.47
CA ASN A 113 0.31 2.48 18.06
C ASN A 113 1.17 1.37 17.45
N PRO A 114 2.02 0.68 18.24
CA PRO A 114 2.86 -0.41 17.76
C PRO A 114 2.11 -1.61 17.17
N GLU A 115 0.82 -1.78 17.48
CA GLU A 115 -0.03 -2.84 16.88
C GLU A 115 -0.48 -2.50 15.46
N TYR A 116 -0.40 -1.23 15.07
CA TYR A 116 -0.80 -0.74 13.75
C TYR A 116 0.34 0.01 13.04
N PRO A 117 1.54 -0.60 12.90
CA PRO A 117 2.65 0.09 12.24
C PRO A 117 2.36 0.28 10.74
N PRO A 118 3.04 1.24 10.08
CA PRO A 118 3.10 1.29 8.63
C PRO A 118 3.49 -0.07 8.04
N GLN A 119 2.84 -0.47 6.97
CA GLN A 119 3.21 -1.66 6.20
C GLN A 119 3.91 -1.22 4.91
N VAL A 120 4.95 -1.96 4.51
CA VAL A 120 5.75 -1.66 3.32
C VAL A 120 5.82 -2.89 2.43
N TYR A 121 5.57 -2.70 1.15
CA TYR A 121 5.64 -3.75 0.13
C TYR A 121 6.46 -3.28 -1.07
N SER A 122 6.99 -4.24 -1.83
CA SER A 122 7.62 -3.99 -3.12
C SER A 122 6.97 -4.89 -4.17
N THR A 123 6.32 -4.29 -5.16
CA THR A 123 5.58 -5.03 -6.21
C THR A 123 5.42 -4.16 -7.45
N ASP A 124 5.52 -4.76 -8.63
CA ASP A 124 5.26 -4.09 -9.91
C ASP A 124 3.74 -3.90 -10.07
N LEU A 125 3.28 -2.65 -9.92
CA LEU A 125 1.88 -2.26 -10.01
C LEU A 125 1.55 -1.59 -11.35
N ASP A 126 2.54 -1.01 -12.03
CA ASP A 126 2.35 -0.30 -13.30
C ASP A 126 2.68 -1.12 -14.56
N GLY A 127 3.28 -2.31 -14.37
CA GLY A 127 3.54 -3.30 -15.41
C GLY A 127 4.79 -3.02 -16.22
N ASP A 128 5.67 -2.13 -15.78
CA ASP A 128 6.91 -1.79 -16.47
C ASP A 128 8.08 -2.76 -16.17
N GLY A 129 7.87 -3.73 -15.27
CA GLY A 129 8.87 -4.71 -14.86
C GLY A 129 9.80 -4.24 -13.74
N GLN A 130 9.66 -3.02 -13.24
CA GLN A 130 10.28 -2.51 -12.02
C GLN A 130 9.25 -2.48 -10.89
N PRO A 131 9.61 -2.87 -9.66
CA PRO A 131 8.66 -2.85 -8.58
C PRO A 131 8.49 -1.43 -8.01
N GLU A 132 7.27 -1.06 -7.65
CA GLU A 132 6.98 0.12 -6.84
C GLU A 132 7.17 -0.18 -5.35
N VAL A 133 7.48 0.87 -4.58
CA VAL A 133 7.37 0.88 -3.12
C VAL A 133 5.96 1.28 -2.73
N VAL A 134 5.26 0.41 -2.01
CA VAL A 134 3.91 0.65 -1.50
C VAL A 134 3.99 0.80 0.01
N VAL A 135 3.46 1.91 0.52
CA VAL A 135 3.35 2.17 1.96
C VAL A 135 1.88 2.27 2.33
N ILE A 136 1.45 1.46 3.29
CA ILE A 136 0.10 1.51 3.85
C ILE A 136 0.20 2.06 5.28
N LEU A 137 -0.46 3.18 5.51
CA LEU A 137 -0.52 3.89 6.79
C LEU A 137 -1.85 3.62 7.47
N THR A 138 -1.84 3.40 8.78
CA THR A 138 -3.07 3.37 9.58
C THR A 138 -3.33 4.76 10.14
N ASN A 139 -4.42 5.40 9.72
CA ASN A 139 -4.77 6.77 10.10
C ASN A 139 -6.02 6.85 11.02
N GLY A 140 -6.62 5.72 11.38
CA GLY A 140 -7.66 5.66 12.39
C GLY A 140 -8.00 4.23 12.79
N TYR A 141 -8.31 4.01 14.06
CA TYR A 141 -8.77 2.70 14.56
C TYR A 141 -9.67 2.88 15.77
N GLY A 142 -10.47 1.85 16.08
CA GLY A 142 -11.36 1.82 17.23
C GLY A 142 -12.54 0.88 17.01
N THR A 143 -13.56 0.97 17.85
CA THR A 143 -14.77 0.16 17.71
C THR A 143 -15.51 0.55 16.42
N GLY A 144 -15.55 -0.37 15.45
CA GLY A 144 -16.23 -0.18 14.16
C GLY A 144 -15.48 0.72 13.17
N ILE A 145 -14.23 1.11 13.47
CA ILE A 145 -13.41 1.95 12.61
C ILE A 145 -12.02 1.31 12.48
N TYR A 146 -11.56 1.17 11.25
CA TYR A 146 -10.17 0.86 10.95
C TYR A 146 -9.84 1.44 9.58
N LYS A 147 -9.06 2.52 9.53
CA LYS A 147 -8.82 3.29 8.32
C LYS A 147 -7.35 3.20 7.95
N THR A 148 -7.14 2.78 6.71
CA THR A 148 -5.83 2.77 6.08
C THR A 148 -5.80 3.67 4.85
N GLU A 149 -4.64 4.24 4.60
CA GLU A 149 -4.30 5.02 3.42
C GLU A 149 -3.09 4.40 2.74
N VAL A 150 -3.04 4.44 1.42
CA VAL A 150 -1.94 3.88 0.63
C VAL A 150 -1.20 4.97 -0.12
N LYS A 151 0.13 4.91 -0.10
CA LYS A 151 1.04 5.71 -0.92
C LYS A 151 1.89 4.79 -1.78
N VAL A 152 2.09 5.14 -3.04
CA VAL A 152 2.85 4.34 -4.01
C VAL A 152 3.92 5.22 -4.63
N TYR A 153 5.15 4.71 -4.70
CA TYR A 153 6.31 5.41 -5.22
C TYR A 153 7.09 4.52 -6.18
N ARG A 154 7.58 5.12 -7.27
CA ARG A 154 8.58 4.50 -8.13
C ARG A 154 9.95 4.47 -7.46
N GLN A 155 10.88 3.75 -8.09
CA GLN A 155 12.27 3.62 -7.62
C GLN A 155 13.06 4.94 -7.56
N ASP A 156 12.61 5.99 -8.26
CA ASP A 156 13.18 7.34 -8.22
C ASP A 156 12.51 8.25 -7.17
N GLY A 157 11.52 7.74 -6.43
CA GLY A 157 10.72 8.49 -5.46
C GLY A 157 9.55 9.27 -6.05
N THR A 158 9.31 9.18 -7.37
CA THR A 158 8.12 9.77 -7.99
C THR A 158 6.85 9.06 -7.51
N SER A 159 5.87 9.81 -7.01
CA SER A 159 4.61 9.24 -6.54
C SER A 159 3.73 8.79 -7.70
N ILE A 160 3.08 7.64 -7.52
CA ILE A 160 1.97 7.19 -8.36
C ILE A 160 0.68 7.51 -7.62
N ALA A 161 -0.18 8.30 -8.26
CA ALA A 161 -1.48 8.62 -7.68
C ALA A 161 -2.33 7.35 -7.59
N VAL A 162 -3.00 7.18 -6.46
CA VAL A 162 -4.01 6.14 -6.25
C VAL A 162 -5.36 6.83 -6.18
N GLU A 163 -6.32 6.33 -6.95
CA GLU A 163 -7.69 6.79 -6.89
C GLU A 163 -8.24 6.68 -5.45
N ASP A 164 -8.93 7.71 -4.99
CA ASP A 164 -9.56 7.70 -3.68
C ASP A 164 -10.59 6.56 -3.57
N GLY A 165 -10.56 5.85 -2.44
CA GLY A 165 -11.43 4.72 -2.17
C GLY A 165 -12.91 5.08 -2.25
N GLN A 166 -13.34 6.23 -1.71
CA GLN A 166 -14.74 6.64 -1.77
C GLN A 166 -15.17 6.89 -3.22
N HIS A 167 -14.32 7.58 -4.00
CA HIS A 167 -14.56 7.77 -5.42
C HIS A 167 -14.64 6.43 -6.18
N ALA A 168 -13.74 5.50 -5.90
CA ALA A 168 -13.75 4.16 -6.47
C ALA A 168 -15.05 3.40 -6.13
N TRP A 169 -15.46 3.36 -4.87
CA TRP A 169 -16.64 2.60 -4.42
C TRP A 169 -17.93 3.16 -4.99
N ASN A 170 -18.06 4.48 -5.11
CA ASN A 170 -19.25 5.12 -5.69
C ASN A 170 -19.50 4.73 -7.16
N LYS A 171 -18.48 4.21 -7.88
CA LYS A 171 -18.66 3.65 -9.24
C LYS A 171 -19.39 2.31 -9.23
N TYR A 172 -19.18 1.51 -8.19
CA TYR A 172 -19.59 0.11 -8.14
C TYR A 172 -20.71 -0.16 -7.14
N PHE A 173 -20.97 0.75 -6.21
CA PHE A 173 -21.94 0.58 -5.15
C PHE A 173 -22.76 1.85 -4.95
N GLN A 174 -24.08 1.67 -4.86
CA GLN A 174 -25.03 2.72 -4.53
C GLN A 174 -26.02 2.18 -3.53
N ALA A 175 -26.46 3.04 -2.63
CA ALA A 175 -27.45 2.69 -1.63
C ALA A 175 -28.45 3.82 -1.46
N LYS A 176 -29.70 3.45 -1.20
CA LYS A 176 -30.77 4.38 -0.90
C LYS A 176 -31.58 3.85 0.27
N VAL A 177 -31.79 4.72 1.25
CA VAL A 177 -32.64 4.40 2.40
C VAL A 177 -34.00 5.06 2.20
N ASN A 178 -35.05 4.25 2.21
CA ASN A 178 -36.45 4.66 2.11
C ASN A 178 -37.20 4.27 3.39
N ALA A 179 -38.44 4.73 3.55
CA ALA A 179 -39.26 4.39 4.70
C ALA A 179 -39.46 2.87 4.82
N GLY A 180 -38.76 2.23 5.76
CA GLY A 180 -38.85 0.81 6.06
C GLY A 180 -37.97 -0.12 5.22
N GLN A 181 -37.21 0.40 4.24
CA GLN A 181 -36.40 -0.42 3.33
C GLN A 181 -35.07 0.25 2.96
N ILE A 182 -34.07 -0.57 2.68
CA ILE A 182 -32.79 -0.17 2.14
C ILE A 182 -32.62 -0.83 0.78
N GLU A 183 -32.46 -0.03 -0.25
CA GLU A 183 -32.15 -0.47 -1.61
C GLU A 183 -30.63 -0.41 -1.80
N LEU A 184 -30.04 -1.53 -2.16
CA LEU A 184 -28.61 -1.69 -2.40
C LEU A 184 -28.43 -2.10 -3.86
N GLN A 185 -27.56 -1.39 -4.56
CA GLN A 185 -27.21 -1.69 -5.95
C GLN A 185 -25.69 -1.81 -6.05
N TRP A 186 -25.23 -2.86 -6.71
CA TRP A 186 -23.81 -3.04 -6.97
C TRP A 186 -23.57 -3.71 -8.31
N ASN A 187 -22.67 -3.16 -9.11
CA ASN A 187 -22.47 -3.61 -10.49
C ASN A 187 -23.82 -3.71 -11.24
N GLN A 188 -24.24 -4.93 -11.63
CA GLN A 188 -25.52 -5.21 -12.27
C GLN A 188 -26.54 -5.89 -11.34
N ASN A 189 -26.22 -6.01 -10.05
CA ASN A 189 -27.03 -6.67 -9.04
C ASN A 189 -27.76 -5.64 -8.18
N GLN A 190 -28.85 -6.09 -7.56
CA GLN A 190 -29.61 -5.29 -6.60
C GLN A 190 -30.17 -6.16 -5.49
N MET A 191 -30.39 -5.56 -4.33
CA MET A 191 -31.03 -6.18 -3.16
C MET A 191 -31.86 -5.12 -2.43
N THR A 192 -32.98 -5.55 -1.86
CA THR A 192 -33.75 -4.74 -0.91
C THR A 192 -33.77 -5.43 0.45
N LEU A 193 -33.42 -4.68 1.49
CA LEU A 193 -33.43 -5.13 2.87
C LEU A 193 -34.52 -4.39 3.66
N PRO A 194 -35.39 -5.07 4.41
CA PRO A 194 -36.29 -4.38 5.34
C PRO A 194 -35.48 -3.83 6.52
N THR A 195 -35.72 -2.58 6.93
CA THR A 195 -34.94 -1.95 8.03
C THR A 195 -35.14 -2.64 9.38
N SER A 196 -36.19 -3.44 9.54
CA SER A 196 -36.48 -4.20 10.75
C SER A 196 -35.45 -5.29 11.09
N ILE A 197 -34.57 -5.66 10.15
CA ILE A 197 -33.47 -6.60 10.40
C ILE A 197 -32.27 -5.93 11.07
N LEU A 198 -32.21 -4.60 11.04
CA LEU A 198 -31.11 -3.85 11.62
C LEU A 198 -31.22 -3.83 13.14
N GLN A 199 -30.06 -3.83 13.80
CA GLN A 199 -29.95 -3.38 15.17
C GLN A 199 -30.16 -1.86 15.23
N ASP A 200 -31.07 -1.41 16.09
CA ASP A 200 -31.52 -0.02 16.18
C ASP A 200 -31.88 0.61 14.81
N PRO A 201 -33.02 0.20 14.21
CA PRO A 201 -33.39 0.63 12.87
C PRO A 201 -33.50 2.14 12.68
N VAL A 202 -33.91 2.88 13.71
CA VAL A 202 -34.13 4.34 13.60
C VAL A 202 -32.79 5.05 13.46
N ALA A 203 -31.88 4.86 14.43
CA ALA A 203 -30.57 5.50 14.41
C ALA A 203 -29.74 5.08 13.19
N SER A 204 -29.87 3.83 12.77
CA SER A 204 -29.16 3.28 11.62
C SER A 204 -29.63 3.92 10.31
N VAL A 205 -30.94 4.06 10.11
CA VAL A 205 -31.52 4.70 8.92
C VAL A 205 -31.16 6.18 8.84
N GLU A 206 -31.15 6.91 9.96
CA GLU A 206 -30.72 8.30 10.01
C GLU A 206 -29.25 8.49 9.60
N SER A 207 -28.41 7.51 9.94
CA SER A 207 -26.99 7.51 9.55
C SER A 207 -26.76 7.20 8.06
N GLY A 208 -27.74 6.57 7.41
CA GLY A 208 -27.59 6.12 6.02
C GLY A 208 -26.67 4.91 5.87
N VAL A 209 -26.43 4.55 4.61
CA VAL A 209 -25.49 3.48 4.25
C VAL A 209 -24.14 4.11 3.89
N GLU A 210 -23.08 3.62 4.51
CA GLU A 210 -21.72 4.08 4.30
C GLU A 210 -20.80 2.93 3.88
N VAL A 211 -19.74 3.28 3.15
CA VAL A 211 -18.68 2.34 2.79
C VAL A 211 -17.35 2.85 3.33
N GLY A 212 -16.57 1.97 3.99
CA GLY A 212 -15.18 2.23 4.32
C GLY A 212 -14.89 2.83 5.69
N ALA A 213 -15.81 2.73 6.66
CA ALA A 213 -15.46 3.00 8.06
C ALA A 213 -14.39 2.01 8.56
N VAL A 214 -14.49 0.76 8.11
CA VAL A 214 -13.37 -0.19 8.04
C VAL A 214 -12.90 -0.23 6.59
N ARG A 215 -11.64 0.14 6.33
CA ARG A 215 -10.98 0.08 5.03
C ARG A 215 -9.53 -0.38 5.20
N GLN A 216 -9.19 -1.48 4.56
CA GLN A 216 -7.87 -2.11 4.66
C GLN A 216 -7.28 -2.33 3.27
N TYR A 217 -6.27 -1.52 2.93
CA TYR A 217 -5.42 -1.77 1.77
C TYR A 217 -4.48 -2.94 2.03
N LYS A 218 -4.15 -3.68 0.97
CA LYS A 218 -3.20 -4.79 0.96
C LYS A 218 -2.69 -5.05 -0.45
N ILE A 219 -1.58 -5.77 -0.55
CA ILE A 219 -1.11 -6.35 -1.81
C ILE A 219 -1.55 -7.82 -1.86
N GLU A 220 -2.31 -8.18 -2.89
CA GLU A 220 -2.75 -9.55 -3.13
C GLU A 220 -2.49 -9.94 -4.58
N ASN A 221 -1.76 -11.04 -4.77
CA ASN A 221 -1.41 -11.58 -6.09
C ASN A 221 -0.80 -10.52 -7.04
N GLY A 222 0.04 -9.63 -6.50
CA GLY A 222 0.69 -8.55 -7.25
C GLY A 222 -0.19 -7.33 -7.50
N HIS A 223 -1.42 -7.29 -6.97
CA HIS A 223 -2.33 -6.17 -7.14
C HIS A 223 -2.56 -5.41 -5.84
N LEU A 224 -2.75 -4.09 -5.96
CA LEU A 224 -3.29 -3.28 -4.87
C LEU A 224 -4.79 -3.55 -4.72
N VAL A 225 -5.19 -3.96 -3.53
CA VAL A 225 -6.57 -4.30 -3.18
C VAL A 225 -6.98 -3.55 -1.93
N VAL A 226 -8.23 -3.09 -1.86
CA VAL A 226 -8.83 -2.58 -0.63
C VAL A 226 -10.07 -3.38 -0.28
N ALA A 227 -10.16 -3.84 0.96
CA ALA A 227 -11.37 -4.39 1.56
C ALA A 227 -12.05 -3.29 2.38
N ALA A 228 -13.32 -3.02 2.15
CA ALA A 228 -14.08 -1.96 2.82
C ALA A 228 -15.41 -2.47 3.37
N SER A 229 -15.75 -2.11 4.61
CA SER A 229 -17.07 -2.43 5.18
C SER A 229 -18.16 -1.69 4.42
N VAL A 230 -19.28 -2.38 4.16
CA VAL A 230 -20.56 -1.77 3.79
C VAL A 230 -21.42 -1.81 5.04
N GLN A 231 -21.86 -0.66 5.54
CA GLN A 231 -22.55 -0.59 6.84
C GLN A 231 -23.70 0.41 6.88
N VAL A 232 -24.60 0.22 7.85
CA VAL A 232 -25.73 1.13 8.13
C VAL A 232 -25.64 1.59 9.57
N GLY A 233 -25.23 2.84 9.76
CA GLY A 233 -24.70 3.30 11.04
C GLY A 233 -23.48 2.48 11.49
N MET A 234 -23.08 2.65 12.76
CA MET A 234 -21.86 2.03 13.28
C MET A 234 -22.03 0.55 13.65
N MET A 235 -23.27 0.07 13.83
CA MET A 235 -23.55 -1.25 14.41
C MET A 235 -23.90 -2.32 13.39
N ASN A 236 -24.32 -1.95 12.19
CA ASN A 236 -24.81 -2.90 11.19
C ASN A 236 -23.83 -2.99 10.02
N VAL A 237 -22.85 -3.89 10.14
CA VAL A 237 -22.01 -4.26 9.00
C VAL A 237 -22.78 -5.25 8.14
N LEU A 238 -23.09 -4.85 6.91
CA LEU A 238 -23.86 -5.65 5.96
C LEU A 238 -22.97 -6.65 5.21
N GLY A 239 -21.71 -6.29 5.00
CA GLY A 239 -20.73 -7.08 4.27
C GLY A 239 -19.48 -6.30 3.93
N GLU A 240 -18.70 -6.84 3.01
CA GLU A 240 -17.41 -6.30 2.59
C GLU A 240 -17.37 -6.09 1.08
N LEU A 241 -17.05 -4.86 0.66
CA LEU A 241 -16.73 -4.48 -0.71
C LEU A 241 -15.21 -4.57 -0.91
N THR A 242 -14.76 -5.55 -1.68
CA THR A 242 -13.37 -5.67 -2.10
C THR A 242 -13.19 -5.01 -3.46
N THR A 243 -12.22 -4.09 -3.59
CA THR A 243 -11.90 -3.37 -4.83
C THR A 243 -10.44 -3.58 -5.21
N THR A 244 -10.19 -3.98 -6.45
CA THR A 244 -8.85 -4.16 -7.02
C THR A 244 -8.49 -2.98 -7.92
N TYR A 245 -7.26 -2.48 -7.80
CA TYR A 245 -6.74 -1.36 -8.57
C TYR A 245 -5.83 -1.85 -9.71
N GLU A 246 -5.82 -1.10 -10.80
CA GLU A 246 -4.97 -1.32 -11.97
C GLU A 246 -4.39 0.02 -12.42
N TYR A 247 -3.14 0.02 -12.88
CA TYR A 247 -2.51 1.23 -13.38
C TYR A 247 -3.04 1.59 -14.77
N GLN A 248 -3.62 2.79 -14.89
CA GLN A 248 -4.14 3.32 -16.13
C GLN A 248 -3.85 4.82 -16.21
N GLN A 249 -3.22 5.25 -17.30
CA GLN A 249 -3.01 6.67 -17.61
C GLN A 249 -2.34 7.48 -16.49
N GLY A 250 -1.34 6.92 -15.80
CA GLY A 250 -0.64 7.66 -14.73
C GLY A 250 -1.11 7.37 -13.31
N ILE A 251 -2.25 6.68 -13.14
CA ILE A 251 -2.96 6.55 -11.87
C ILE A 251 -3.33 5.09 -11.63
N LEU A 252 -3.21 4.60 -10.40
CA LEU A 252 -3.83 3.35 -9.96
C LEU A 252 -5.32 3.59 -9.75
N GLN A 253 -6.16 3.03 -10.62
CA GLN A 253 -7.61 3.24 -10.63
C GLN A 253 -8.36 1.94 -10.33
N ALA A 254 -9.52 2.06 -9.70
CA ALA A 254 -10.34 0.89 -9.37
C ALA A 254 -10.85 0.21 -10.65
N LYS A 255 -10.42 -1.03 -10.86
CA LYS A 255 -10.74 -1.84 -12.04
C LYS A 255 -11.98 -2.69 -11.85
N SER A 256 -12.15 -3.24 -10.66
CA SER A 256 -13.27 -4.13 -10.36
C SER A 256 -13.55 -4.12 -8.88
N SER A 257 -14.82 -4.30 -8.53
CA SER A 257 -15.24 -4.53 -7.15
C SER A 257 -16.22 -5.69 -7.03
N ASN A 258 -16.10 -6.42 -5.93
CA ASN A 258 -17.02 -7.49 -5.55
C ASN A 258 -17.50 -7.28 -4.12
N ILE A 259 -18.76 -7.62 -3.85
CA ILE A 259 -19.32 -7.59 -2.50
C ILE A 259 -19.54 -9.01 -2.00
N VAL A 260 -19.11 -9.25 -0.77
CA VAL A 260 -19.48 -10.42 0.02
C VAL A 260 -20.38 -9.94 1.15
N TRP A 261 -21.65 -10.34 1.12
CA TRP A 261 -22.62 -10.02 2.16
C TRP A 261 -22.47 -10.96 3.35
N ASP A 262 -22.63 -10.44 4.57
CA ASP A 262 -22.61 -11.22 5.81
C ASP A 262 -23.99 -11.77 6.14
N GLU A 263 -24.06 -12.80 6.98
CA GLU A 263 -25.35 -13.21 7.57
C GLU A 263 -25.78 -12.19 8.63
N PRO A 264 -27.09 -11.89 8.77
CA PRO A 264 -28.23 -12.53 8.08
C PRO A 264 -28.57 -11.93 6.70
N TYR A 265 -27.84 -10.92 6.24
CA TYR A 265 -28.17 -10.16 5.03
C TYR A 265 -28.02 -10.97 3.75
N ARG A 266 -26.99 -11.84 3.67
CA ARG A 266 -26.77 -12.76 2.55
C ARG A 266 -27.99 -13.65 2.29
N SER A 267 -28.61 -14.19 3.34
CA SER A 267 -29.80 -15.04 3.23
C SER A 267 -31.02 -14.31 2.66
N ALA A 268 -31.08 -12.98 2.71
CA ALA A 268 -32.16 -12.20 2.09
C ALA A 268 -32.07 -12.20 0.55
N ILE A 269 -30.86 -12.37 -0.01
CA ILE A 269 -30.64 -12.39 -1.47
C ILE A 269 -31.20 -13.66 -2.10
N GLN A 270 -31.01 -14.81 -1.44
CA GLN A 270 -31.39 -16.12 -1.99
C GLN A 270 -32.90 -16.39 -2.01
N LYS A 271 -33.70 -15.51 -1.39
CA LYS A 271 -35.15 -15.66 -1.30
C LYS A 271 -35.93 -14.88 -2.36
N ASN A 272 -35.24 -14.07 -3.16
CA ASN A 272 -35.78 -13.30 -4.28
C ASN A 272 -35.26 -13.87 -5.61
#